data_AF-A0A0R0LQJ0-F1
#
_entry.id   AF-A0A0R0LQJ0-F1
#
_cell.length_a   1.000
_cell.length_b   1.000
_cell.length_c   1.000
_cell.angle_alpha   90.00
_cell.angle_beta   90.00
_cell.angle_gamma   90.00
#
_symmetry.space_group_name_H-M   'P 1'
#
loop_
_entity.id
_entity.type
_entity.pdbx_description
1 polymer ?
#
loop_
_entity_poly.entity_id
_entity_poly.type
_entity_poly.pdbx_seq_one_letter_code
_entity_poly.pdbx_strand_id
1 'polypeptide(L)'
;RGFNNSTIKKWCAKHGIGIRFSTPHYHQGNGRVERAIKTIRNALKRSKGPLPGKVKRFIKAYNTMKHRRVGMSPNEAMKPENREKVLQNSEKYREEFKETQIEGFNVGDAVLIRYENKKNMTDDEYKSKERL
;
A
#
# COMPACT_ATOMS: atom_id res chain seq x y z
N ARG A 1 0.57 -12.46 -13.64
CA ARG A 1 0.85 -11.27 -12.79
C ARG A 1 0.85 -10.02 -13.68
N GLY A 2 -0.12 -9.11 -13.55
CA GLY A 2 -0.30 -7.98 -14.48
C GLY A 2 0.86 -6.97 -14.53
N PHE A 3 1.57 -6.76 -13.43
CA PHE A 3 2.68 -5.78 -13.32
C PHE A 3 4.08 -6.39 -13.47
N ASN A 4 4.20 -7.72 -13.60
CA ASN A 4 5.47 -8.41 -13.83
C ASN A 4 5.46 -9.01 -15.25
N ASN A 5 5.41 -8.16 -16.27
CA ASN A 5 5.53 -8.55 -17.67
C ASN A 5 6.67 -7.79 -18.35
N SER A 6 7.14 -8.31 -19.49
CA SER A 6 8.26 -7.73 -20.25
C SER A 6 7.92 -6.34 -20.81
N THR A 7 6.67 -6.11 -21.20
CA THR A 7 6.21 -4.84 -21.77
C THR A 7 6.33 -3.68 -20.77
N ILE A 8 5.86 -3.86 -19.54
CA ILE A 8 5.93 -2.84 -18.49
C ILE A 8 7.38 -2.60 -18.08
N LYS A 9 8.19 -3.65 -17.98
CA LYS A 9 9.63 -3.51 -17.68
C LYS A 9 10.35 -2.64 -18.72
N LYS A 10 10.12 -2.91 -20.01
CA LYS A 10 10.69 -2.12 -21.11
C LYS A 10 10.20 -0.67 -21.09
N TRP A 11 8.90 -0.45 -20.84
CA TRP A 11 8.34 0.89 -20.76
C TRP A 11 8.90 1.70 -19.58
N CYS A 12 9.00 1.09 -18.39
CA CYS A 12 9.58 1.73 -17.21
C CYS A 12 11.07 2.03 -17.41
N ALA A 13 11.85 1.11 -17.99
CA ALA A 13 13.26 1.34 -18.31
C ALA A 13 13.44 2.53 -19.26
N LYS A 14 12.60 2.62 -20.30
CA LYS A 14 12.61 3.74 -21.26
C LYS A 14 12.36 5.11 -20.59
N HIS A 15 11.56 5.15 -19.52
CA HIS A 15 11.20 6.40 -18.84
C HIS A 15 11.99 6.62 -17.54
N GLY A 16 13.02 5.81 -17.26
CA GLY A 16 13.81 5.93 -16.01
C GLY A 16 13.02 5.62 -14.74
N ILE A 17 11.94 4.83 -14.83
CA ILE A 17 11.07 4.48 -13.70
C ILE A 17 11.56 3.17 -13.07
N GLY A 18 11.96 3.23 -11.79
CA GLY A 18 12.30 2.03 -11.02
C GLY A 18 11.05 1.29 -10.52
N ILE A 19 10.86 0.05 -10.95
CA ILE A 19 9.78 -0.81 -10.43
C ILE A 19 10.28 -1.52 -9.17
N ARG A 20 9.56 -1.36 -8.05
CA ARG A 20 9.84 -2.09 -6.80
C ARG A 20 8.75 -3.14 -6.57
N PHE A 21 9.14 -4.38 -6.36
CA PHE A 21 8.22 -5.46 -5.97
C PHE A 21 8.36 -5.74 -4.48
N SER A 22 7.23 -5.83 -3.77
CA SER A 22 7.20 -6.35 -2.40
C SER A 22 7.30 -7.88 -2.43
N THR A 23 7.82 -8.49 -1.36
CA THR A 23 7.80 -9.94 -1.21
C THR A 23 6.35 -10.47 -1.28
N PRO A 24 6.15 -11.69 -1.80
CA PRO A 24 4.87 -12.38 -1.68
C PRO A 24 4.41 -12.33 -0.22
N HIS A 25 3.13 -12.00 0.02
CA HIS A 25 2.53 -11.90 1.36
C HIS A 25 3.00 -10.74 2.26
N TYR A 26 3.75 -9.75 1.76
CA TYR A 26 4.00 -8.51 2.52
C TYR A 26 2.85 -7.50 2.36
N HIS A 27 1.74 -7.75 3.04
CA HIS A 27 0.53 -6.91 2.98
C HIS A 27 0.77 -5.49 3.52
N GLN A 28 1.70 -5.35 4.49
CA GLN A 28 2.00 -4.10 5.15
C GLN A 28 2.54 -3.03 4.19
N GLY A 29 3.36 -3.43 3.20
CA GLY A 29 3.86 -2.53 2.15
C GLY A 29 2.77 -1.97 1.24
N ASN A 30 1.66 -2.71 1.07
CA ASN A 30 0.53 -2.34 0.22
C ASN A 30 -0.66 -1.75 0.97
N GLY A 31 -0.61 -1.66 2.31
CA GLY A 31 -1.72 -1.16 3.12
C GLY A 31 -2.22 0.22 2.71
N ARG A 32 -1.35 1.07 2.15
CA ARG A 32 -1.73 2.39 1.60
C ARG A 32 -2.66 2.26 0.39
N VAL A 33 -2.31 1.38 -0.53
CA VAL A 33 -3.10 1.11 -1.75
C VAL A 33 -4.42 0.44 -1.37
N GLU A 34 -4.38 -0.54 -0.48
CA GLU A 34 -5.60 -1.21 0.00
C GLU A 34 -6.57 -0.26 0.70
N ARG A 35 -6.04 0.65 1.54
CA ARG A 35 -6.86 1.68 2.19
C ARG A 35 -7.50 2.61 1.16
N ALA A 36 -6.74 3.04 0.14
CA ALA A 36 -7.27 3.86 -0.93
C ALA A 36 -8.38 3.13 -1.71
N ILE A 37 -8.15 1.87 -2.09
CA ILE A 37 -9.14 1.01 -2.77
C ILE A 37 -10.40 0.87 -1.91
N LYS A 38 -10.26 0.64 -0.60
CA LYS A 38 -11.41 0.53 0.32
C LYS A 38 -12.21 1.83 0.37
N THR A 39 -11.54 2.98 0.44
CA THR A 39 -12.18 4.30 0.41
C THR A 39 -12.94 4.52 -0.90
N ILE A 40 -12.31 4.25 -2.04
CA ILE A 40 -12.94 4.33 -3.37
C ILE A 40 -14.19 3.45 -3.41
N ARG A 41 -14.06 2.18 -3.05
CA ARG A 41 -15.17 1.21 -3.09
C ARG A 41 -16.33 1.66 -2.21
N ASN A 42 -16.06 2.09 -0.99
CA ASN A 42 -17.10 2.55 -0.05
C ASN A 42 -17.82 3.80 -0.56
N ALA A 43 -17.09 4.75 -1.15
CA ALA A 43 -17.69 5.95 -1.71
C ALA A 43 -18.56 5.63 -2.94
N LEU A 44 -18.10 4.76 -3.83
CA LEU A 44 -18.87 4.35 -5.01
C LEU A 44 -20.16 3.61 -4.62
N LYS A 45 -20.11 2.75 -3.59
CA LYS A 45 -21.29 2.05 -3.04
C LYS A 45 -22.34 3.00 -2.48
N ARG A 46 -21.92 4.07 -1.78
CA ARG A 46 -22.82 5.04 -1.15
C ARG A 46 -23.40 6.06 -2.13
N SER A 47 -22.73 6.30 -3.24
CA SER A 47 -23.18 7.24 -4.26
C SER A 47 -24.33 6.67 -5.11
N LYS A 48 -25.25 7.53 -5.59
CA LYS A 48 -26.32 7.18 -6.55
C LYS A 48 -25.91 7.48 -8.00
N GLY A 49 -26.55 6.85 -8.98
CA GLY A 49 -26.38 7.13 -10.42
C GLY A 49 -25.39 6.21 -11.17
N PRO A 50 -25.07 6.52 -12.45
CA PRO A 50 -24.24 5.69 -13.31
C PRO A 50 -22.75 5.74 -12.92
N LEU A 51 -22.02 4.63 -13.12
CA LEU A 51 -20.64 4.46 -12.68
C LEU A 51 -19.68 5.57 -13.14
N PRO A 52 -19.67 6.02 -14.42
CA PRO A 52 -18.77 7.09 -14.85
C PRO A 52 -18.98 8.40 -14.08
N GLY A 53 -20.25 8.76 -13.82
CA GLY A 53 -20.59 9.95 -13.04
C GLY A 53 -20.20 9.82 -11.56
N LYS A 54 -20.35 8.63 -10.99
CA LYS A 54 -19.91 8.32 -9.62
C LYS A 54 -18.41 8.48 -9.45
N VAL A 55 -17.63 7.94 -10.40
CA VAL A 55 -16.16 8.02 -10.38
C VAL A 55 -15.70 9.48 -10.48
N LYS A 56 -16.26 10.27 -11.42
CA LYS A 56 -15.92 11.69 -11.55
C LYS A 56 -16.21 12.47 -10.26
N ARG A 57 -17.38 12.28 -9.65
CA ARG A 57 -17.72 12.93 -8.38
C ARG A 57 -16.80 12.50 -7.24
N PHE A 58 -16.48 11.21 -7.17
CA PHE A 58 -15.55 10.69 -6.17
C PHE A 58 -14.16 11.31 -6.31
N ILE A 59 -13.60 11.34 -7.52
CA ILE A 59 -12.26 11.91 -7.77
C ILE A 59 -12.24 13.38 -7.33
N LYS A 60 -13.24 14.16 -7.73
CA LYS A 60 -13.35 15.56 -7.32
C LYS A 60 -13.38 15.70 -5.79
N ALA A 61 -14.27 14.96 -5.12
CA ALA A 61 -14.42 15.02 -3.67
C ALA A 61 -13.16 14.57 -2.93
N TYR A 62 -12.54 13.48 -3.36
CA TYR A 62 -11.32 12.94 -2.75
C TYR A 62 -10.16 13.94 -2.86
N ASN A 63 -9.99 14.57 -4.02
CA ASN A 63 -8.91 15.51 -4.27
C ASN A 63 -9.06 16.85 -3.55
N THR A 64 -10.28 17.23 -3.15
CA THR A 64 -10.56 18.45 -2.37
C THR A 64 -10.68 18.22 -0.87
N MET A 65 -10.87 16.97 -0.43
CA MET A 65 -11.07 16.65 0.98
C MET A 65 -9.72 16.62 1.71
N LYS A 66 -9.67 17.24 2.89
CA LYS A 66 -8.50 17.21 3.77
C LYS A 66 -8.21 15.78 4.24
N HIS A 67 -6.98 15.31 4.04
CA HIS A 67 -6.57 13.98 4.47
C HIS A 67 -5.82 14.04 5.81
N ARG A 68 -6.27 13.29 6.83
CA ARG A 68 -5.70 13.31 8.20
C ARG A 68 -4.17 13.24 8.22
N ARG A 69 -3.63 12.27 7.50
CA ARG A 69 -2.18 12.00 7.43
C ARG A 69 -1.36 13.17 6.89
N VAL A 70 -1.86 13.82 5.84
CA VAL A 70 -1.09 14.85 5.12
C VAL A 70 -1.44 16.25 5.65
N GLY A 71 -2.52 16.37 6.44
CA GLY A 71 -2.97 17.64 7.00
C GLY A 71 -3.56 18.60 5.97
N MET A 72 -3.70 18.22 4.71
CA MET A 72 -4.25 19.02 3.60
C MET A 72 -4.92 18.13 2.56
N SER A 73 -5.55 18.74 1.55
CA SER A 73 -6.16 18.00 0.44
C SER A 73 -5.10 17.48 -0.55
N PRO A 74 -5.37 16.39 -1.31
CA PRO A 74 -4.45 15.92 -2.34
C PRO A 74 -4.06 17.00 -3.37
N ASN A 75 -5.00 17.84 -3.80
CA ASN A 75 -4.70 18.94 -4.72
C ASN A 75 -3.70 19.95 -4.14
N GLU A 76 -3.79 20.24 -2.84
CA GLU A 76 -2.83 21.12 -2.16
C GLU A 76 -1.48 20.43 -1.97
N ALA A 77 -1.49 19.14 -1.63
CA ALA A 77 -0.27 18.35 -1.42
C ALA A 77 0.56 18.18 -2.70
N MET A 78 -0.08 18.25 -3.88
CA MET A 78 0.60 18.20 -5.17
C MET A 78 1.33 19.51 -5.53
N LYS A 79 1.04 20.62 -4.84
CA LYS A 79 1.72 21.90 -5.10
C LYS A 79 3.16 21.84 -4.58
N PRO A 80 4.15 22.30 -5.36
CA PRO A 80 5.56 22.23 -4.97
C PRO A 80 5.84 23.00 -3.66
N GLU A 81 5.17 24.12 -3.45
CA GLU A 81 5.25 24.96 -2.24
C GLU A 81 4.87 24.22 -0.95
N ASN A 82 4.02 23.19 -1.06
CA ASN A 82 3.55 22.42 0.10
C ASN A 82 4.36 21.16 0.34
N ARG A 83 5.35 20.85 -0.51
CA ARG A 83 6.10 19.59 -0.45
C ARG A 83 6.74 19.36 0.91
N GLU A 84 7.34 20.40 1.48
CA GLU A 84 7.98 20.32 2.80
C GLU A 84 6.97 20.01 3.91
N LYS A 85 5.83 20.73 3.93
CA LYS A 85 4.73 20.50 4.88
C LYS A 85 4.16 19.09 4.76
N VAL A 86 4.05 18.56 3.53
CA VAL A 86 3.60 17.18 3.27
C VAL A 86 4.54 16.16 3.91
N LEU A 87 5.86 16.38 3.81
CA LEU A 87 6.87 15.51 4.42
C LEU A 87 6.80 15.57 5.95
N GLN A 88 6.80 16.77 6.53
CA GLN A 88 6.70 16.98 7.98
C GLN A 88 5.44 16.32 8.56
N ASN A 89 4.27 16.52 7.94
CA ASN A 89 3.02 15.91 8.39
C ASN A 89 3.04 14.37 8.26
N SER A 90 3.71 13.84 7.22
CA SER A 90 3.84 12.40 7.02
C SER A 90 4.75 11.75 8.06
N GLU A 91 5.79 12.46 8.52
CA GLU A 91 6.69 12.03 9.59
C GLU A 91 5.99 12.07 10.95
N LYS A 92 5.34 13.19 11.28
CA LYS A 92 4.52 13.29 12.49
C LYS A 92 3.47 12.18 12.57
N TYR A 93 2.78 11.90 11.46
CA TYR A 93 1.83 10.80 11.41
C TYR A 93 2.50 9.44 11.59
N ARG A 94 3.74 9.24 11.12
CA ARG A 94 4.49 7.99 11.33
C ARG A 94 4.82 7.79 12.81
N GLU A 95 5.24 8.84 13.50
CA GLU A 95 5.57 8.80 14.94
C GLU A 95 4.38 8.44 15.83
N GLU A 96 3.14 8.77 15.41
CA GLU A 96 1.92 8.36 16.12
C GLU A 96 1.75 6.82 16.19
N PHE A 97 2.37 6.07 15.28
CA PHE A 97 2.32 4.62 15.29
C PHE A 97 3.56 4.08 16.00
N LYS A 98 3.35 3.36 17.11
CA LYS A 98 4.41 2.59 17.76
C LYS A 98 4.95 1.59 16.74
N GLU A 99 6.25 1.63 16.46
CA GLU A 99 6.91 0.55 15.74
C GLU A 99 6.82 -0.69 16.62
N THR A 100 6.14 -1.72 16.14
CA THR A 100 6.28 -3.04 16.75
C THR A 100 7.74 -3.44 16.57
N GLN A 101 8.47 -3.56 17.67
CA GLN A 101 9.82 -4.12 17.66
C GLN A 101 9.69 -5.59 17.21
N ILE A 102 9.96 -5.83 15.93
CA ILE A 102 10.13 -7.18 15.42
C ILE A 102 11.62 -7.46 15.65
N GLU A 103 11.94 -8.40 16.54
CA GLU A 103 13.31 -8.86 16.70
C GLU A 103 13.87 -9.26 15.34
N GLY A 104 14.99 -8.65 14.95
CA GLY A 104 15.66 -8.97 13.71
C GLY A 104 16.23 -10.38 13.77
N PHE A 105 16.00 -11.17 12.73
CA PHE A 105 16.63 -12.48 12.59
C PHE A 105 18.06 -12.33 12.05
N ASN A 106 18.98 -13.11 12.60
CA ASN A 106 20.35 -13.24 12.10
C ASN A 106 20.49 -14.45 11.18
N VAL A 107 21.52 -14.42 10.32
CA VAL A 107 21.90 -15.58 9.51
C VAL A 107 22.29 -16.72 10.46
N GLY A 108 21.66 -17.88 10.31
CA GLY A 108 21.79 -19.06 11.17
C GLY A 108 20.61 -19.28 12.12
N ASP A 109 19.73 -18.30 12.32
CA ASP A 109 18.56 -18.45 13.18
C ASP A 109 17.55 -19.44 12.59
N ALA A 110 16.98 -20.28 13.47
CA ALA A 110 15.92 -21.20 13.07
C ALA A 110 14.60 -20.44 12.93
N VAL A 111 14.11 -20.32 11.71
CA VAL A 111 12.85 -19.65 11.38
C VAL A 111 11.80 -20.61 10.87
N LEU A 112 10.53 -20.20 11.05
CA LEU A 112 9.36 -20.92 10.57
C LEU A 112 8.84 -20.24 9.31
N ILE A 113 8.76 -20.98 8.20
CA ILE A 113 8.22 -20.47 6.94
C ILE A 113 6.75 -20.83 6.83
N ARG A 114 5.87 -19.83 6.69
CA ARG A 114 4.42 -20.07 6.58
C ARG A 114 4.06 -20.81 5.28
N TYR A 115 3.10 -21.75 5.33
CA TYR A 115 2.56 -22.37 4.12
C TYR A 115 1.75 -21.36 3.28
N GLU A 116 2.05 -21.26 1.98
CA GLU A 116 1.38 -20.32 1.07
C GLU A 116 -0.07 -20.71 0.73
N ASN A 117 -0.37 -22.02 0.71
CA ASN A 117 -1.66 -22.57 0.30
C ASN A 117 -2.17 -23.60 1.34
N LYS A 118 -2.80 -23.12 2.41
CA LYS A 118 -3.60 -24.02 3.27
C LYS A 118 -4.81 -24.51 2.47
N LYS A 119 -5.01 -25.82 2.38
CA LYS A 119 -6.22 -26.39 1.76
C LYS A 119 -7.34 -26.53 2.79
N ASN A 120 -6.99 -26.86 4.03
CA ASN A 120 -7.93 -27.01 5.15
C ASN A 120 -7.53 -26.14 6.35
N MET A 121 -8.52 -25.80 7.18
CA MET A 121 -8.33 -24.96 8.36
C MET A 121 -7.46 -25.65 9.44
N THR A 122 -7.37 -26.97 9.42
CA THR A 122 -6.60 -27.83 10.33
C THR A 122 -5.16 -28.12 9.88
N ASP A 123 -4.77 -27.69 8.68
CA ASP A 123 -3.41 -27.92 8.19
C ASP A 123 -2.41 -27.08 9.01
N ASP A 124 -1.20 -27.60 9.22
CA ASP A 124 -0.11 -26.91 9.91
C ASP A 124 0.14 -25.53 9.30
N GLU A 125 0.38 -24.53 10.15
CA GLU A 125 0.55 -23.15 9.70
C GLU A 125 1.94 -22.85 9.14
N TYR A 126 2.94 -23.60 9.58
CA TYR A 126 4.34 -23.40 9.24
C TYR A 126 4.99 -24.68 8.76
N LYS A 127 5.86 -24.57 7.77
CA LYS A 127 6.82 -25.59 7.39
C LYS A 127 7.79 -25.86 8.55
N SER A 128 8.41 -27.03 8.56
CA SER A 128 9.47 -27.37 9.51
C SER A 128 10.57 -26.30 9.56
N LYS A 129 11.27 -26.21 10.69
CA LYS A 129 12.32 -25.19 10.94
C LYS A 129 13.35 -25.18 9.80
N GLU A 130 13.52 -24.02 9.17
CA GLU A 130 14.61 -23.75 8.22
C GLU A 130 15.59 -22.76 8.86
N ARG A 131 16.88 -22.80 8.48
CA ARG A 131 17.87 -21.81 8.92
C ARG A 131 17.95 -20.70 7.88
N LEU A 132 17.87 -19.45 8.34
CA LEU A 132 18.05 -18.23 7.55
C LEU A 132 19.50 -18.11 7.06
#